data_AF-A0A2J8PI57-F1
#
_entry.id   AF-A0A2J8PI57-F1
#
_cell.length_a   1.000
_cell.length_b   1.000
_cell.length_c   1.000
_cell.angle_alpha   90.00
_cell.angle_beta   90.00
_cell.angle_gamma   90.00
#
_symmetry.space_group_name_H-M   'P 1'
#
loop_
_entity.id
_entity.type
_entity.pdbx_description
1 polymer ?
#
loop_
_entity_poly.entity_id
_entity_poly.type
_entity_poly.pdbx_seq_one_letter_code
_entity_poly.pdbx_strand_id
1 'polypeptide(L)'
;MRRRVHQINGHKFMATYLRQPTYCSHCREFIWGVFGKQGYQCQVCTCVVHKRCHHLIVTACTCQNNINKVDSKIAEQRFGINIPHKFSIHNYKVPTFCDHCGSLLWGIMRQGLQCKICKMNVHIRCQANV
;
A
#
# COMPACT_ATOMS: atom_id res chain seq x y z
N MET A 1 -18.71 -8.32 19.32
CA MET A 1 -18.79 -8.83 17.92
C MET A 1 -17.42 -8.70 17.25
N ARG A 2 -16.74 -9.81 16.95
CA ARG A 2 -15.37 -9.81 16.37
C ARG A 2 -15.45 -9.40 14.89
N ARG A 3 -14.71 -8.37 14.47
CA ARG A 3 -14.67 -7.94 13.06
C ARG A 3 -13.98 -9.02 12.21
N ARG A 4 -14.54 -9.40 11.07
CA ARG A 4 -13.93 -10.38 10.13
C ARG A 4 -12.62 -9.79 9.54
N VAL A 5 -11.54 -10.55 9.66
CA VAL A 5 -10.21 -10.22 9.09
C VAL A 5 -10.01 -11.06 7.83
N HIS A 6 -9.53 -10.44 6.76
CA HIS A 6 -9.19 -11.10 5.51
C HIS A 6 -7.66 -11.19 5.40
N GLN A 7 -7.11 -12.40 5.38
CA GLN A 7 -5.66 -12.61 5.34
C GLN A 7 -5.19 -13.03 3.94
N ILE A 8 -4.34 -12.21 3.31
CA ILE A 8 -3.91 -12.37 1.91
C ILE A 8 -2.45 -11.96 1.80
N ASN A 9 -1.55 -12.84 1.33
CA ASN A 9 -0.12 -12.55 1.14
C ASN A 9 0.54 -11.85 2.36
N GLY A 10 0.18 -12.28 3.58
CA GLY A 10 0.67 -11.68 4.83
C GLY A 10 -0.07 -10.42 5.29
N HIS A 11 -0.91 -9.79 4.45
CA HIS A 11 -1.76 -8.68 4.86
C HIS A 11 -2.91 -9.15 5.74
N LYS A 12 -3.24 -8.39 6.79
CA LYS A 12 -4.44 -8.57 7.63
C LYS A 12 -5.42 -7.44 7.35
N PHE A 13 -6.22 -7.60 6.30
CA PHE A 13 -7.18 -6.59 5.85
C PHE A 13 -8.41 -6.57 6.76
N MET A 14 -8.75 -5.38 7.24
CA MET A 14 -9.97 -5.14 8.02
C MET A 14 -10.78 -4.02 7.39
N ALA A 15 -12.09 -4.19 7.36
CA ALA A 15 -13.01 -3.14 6.96
C ALA A 15 -12.89 -1.92 7.88
N THR A 16 -12.60 -0.75 7.29
CA THR A 16 -12.30 0.48 8.01
C THR A 16 -13.08 1.69 7.48
N TYR A 17 -13.12 2.75 8.28
CA TYR A 17 -13.61 4.07 7.87
C TYR A 17 -12.42 4.89 7.38
N LEU A 18 -12.48 5.35 6.14
CA LEU A 18 -11.46 6.21 5.54
C LEU A 18 -11.87 7.66 5.81
N ARG A 19 -11.14 8.33 6.71
CA ARG A 19 -11.45 9.71 7.16
C ARG A 19 -11.07 10.80 6.16
N GLN A 20 -10.34 10.42 5.11
CA GLN A 20 -9.85 11.33 4.08
C GLN A 20 -10.06 10.71 2.70
N PRO A 21 -10.13 11.53 1.64
CA PRO A 21 -10.09 11.05 0.27
C PRO A 21 -8.93 10.07 0.07
N THR A 22 -9.24 8.82 -0.27
CA THR A 22 -8.26 7.74 -0.33
C THR A 22 -8.43 6.94 -1.61
N TYR A 23 -7.32 6.68 -2.30
CA TYR A 23 -7.26 5.87 -3.52
C TYR A 23 -6.84 4.44 -3.23
N CYS A 24 -7.29 3.49 -4.04
CA CYS A 24 -6.93 2.09 -3.88
C CYS A 24 -5.51 1.82 -4.35
N SER A 25 -4.70 1.15 -3.53
CA SER A 25 -3.32 0.78 -3.89
C SER A 25 -3.21 -0.18 -5.08
N HIS A 26 -4.26 -0.97 -5.35
CA HIS A 26 -4.29 -1.92 -6.47
C HIS A 26 -4.68 -1.27 -7.80
N CYS A 27 -5.88 -0.69 -7.89
CA CYS A 27 -6.39 -0.14 -9.15
C CYS A 27 -6.16 1.37 -9.33
N ARG A 28 -5.62 2.06 -8.31
CA ARG A 28 -5.40 3.52 -8.28
C ARG A 28 -6.66 4.38 -8.47
N GLU A 29 -7.84 3.80 -8.29
CA GLU A 29 -9.12 4.51 -8.34
C GLU A 29 -9.60 4.94 -6.95
N PHE A 30 -10.43 5.98 -6.92
CA PHE A 30 -10.99 6.53 -5.69
C PHE A 30 -11.88 5.51 -4.96
N ILE A 31 -11.79 5.46 -3.62
CA ILE A 31 -12.63 4.57 -2.81
C ILE A 31 -13.91 5.29 -2.41
N TRP A 32 -14.94 5.13 -3.25
CA TRP A 32 -16.27 5.70 -3.04
C TRP A 32 -17.00 5.12 -1.82
N GLY A 33 -17.79 5.97 -1.16
CA GLY A 33 -18.72 5.59 -0.10
C GLY A 33 -18.86 6.65 0.98
N VAL A 34 -20.09 7.13 1.20
CA VAL A 34 -20.39 8.17 2.21
C VAL A 34 -20.76 7.56 3.56
N PHE A 35 -21.43 6.40 3.55
CA PHE A 35 -21.92 5.73 4.75
C PHE A 35 -21.20 4.40 5.01
N GLY A 36 -20.85 4.15 6.27
CA GLY A 36 -20.22 2.91 6.69
C GLY A 36 -18.73 2.83 6.33
N LYS A 37 -18.21 1.60 6.33
CA LYS A 37 -16.79 1.32 6.05
C LYS A 37 -16.56 1.27 4.53
N GLN A 38 -15.74 2.17 4.00
CA GLN A 38 -15.55 2.35 2.55
C GLN A 38 -14.62 1.29 1.94
N GLY A 39 -13.53 0.97 2.64
CA GLY A 39 -12.48 0.10 2.13
C GLY A 39 -11.92 -0.86 3.17
N TYR A 40 -10.92 -1.62 2.73
CA TYR A 40 -10.14 -2.49 3.60
C TYR A 40 -8.76 -1.86 3.82
N GLN A 41 -8.32 -1.86 5.06
CA GLN A 41 -6.99 -1.39 5.45
C GLN A 41 -6.25 -2.52 6.16
N CYS A 42 -5.02 -2.78 5.72
CA CYS A 42 -4.13 -3.70 6.39
C CYS A 42 -3.74 -3.12 7.76
N GLN A 43 -3.93 -3.90 8.83
CA GLN A 43 -3.58 -3.47 10.19
C GLN A 43 -2.07 -3.38 10.43
N VAL A 44 -1.25 -3.97 9.55
CA VAL A 44 0.20 -4.03 9.70
C VAL A 44 0.88 -2.92 8.89
N CYS A 45 0.75 -2.97 7.56
CA CYS A 45 1.46 -2.05 6.66
C CYS A 45 0.68 -0.77 6.32
N THR A 46 -0.59 -0.66 6.72
CA THR A 46 -1.51 0.43 6.34
C THR A 46 -1.91 0.51 4.87
N CYS A 47 -1.60 -0.52 4.05
CA CYS A 47 -2.10 -0.61 2.67
C CYS A 47 -3.63 -0.53 2.65
N VAL A 48 -4.18 0.29 1.75
CA VAL A 48 -5.63 0.49 1.60
C VAL A 48 -6.09 0.07 0.21
N VAL A 49 -7.17 -0.69 0.18
CA VAL A 49 -7.76 -1.24 -1.05
C VAL A 49 -9.29 -1.19 -1.01
N HIS A 50 -9.93 -1.22 -2.19
CA HIS A 50 -11.37 -1.49 -2.26
C HIS A 50 -11.68 -2.86 -1.67
N LYS A 51 -12.91 -3.03 -1.18
CA LYS A 51 -13.45 -4.34 -0.76
C LYS A 51 -13.38 -5.37 -1.89
N ARG A 52 -13.53 -4.96 -3.16
CA ARG A 52 -13.38 -5.84 -4.32
C ARG A 52 -11.93 -6.13 -4.69
N CYS A 53 -10.97 -5.25 -4.37
CA CYS A 53 -9.59 -5.39 -4.83
C CYS A 53 -8.68 -6.16 -3.86
N HIS A 54 -9.13 -6.41 -2.62
CA HIS A 54 -8.28 -7.02 -1.60
C HIS A 54 -7.70 -8.39 -1.99
N HIS A 55 -8.45 -9.20 -2.74
CA HIS A 55 -8.03 -10.52 -3.22
C HIS A 55 -7.06 -10.49 -4.41
N LEU A 56 -6.87 -9.32 -5.03
CA LEU A 56 -5.98 -9.14 -6.19
C LEU A 56 -4.58 -8.63 -5.79
N ILE A 57 -4.34 -8.42 -4.50
CA ILE A 57 -3.05 -7.96 -3.99
C ILE A 57 -2.03 -9.09 -4.07
N VAL A 58 -1.14 -9.01 -5.05
CA VAL A 58 -0.01 -9.95 -5.23
C VAL A 58 1.20 -9.59 -4.37
N THR A 59 1.34 -8.31 -4.01
CA THR A 59 2.44 -7.83 -3.18
C THR A 59 2.32 -8.40 -1.77
N ALA A 60 3.42 -8.96 -1.26
CA ALA A 60 3.47 -9.49 0.10
C ALA A 60 3.62 -8.36 1.13
N CYS A 61 3.01 -8.54 2.31
CA CYS A 61 3.15 -7.59 3.41
C CYS A 61 4.56 -7.69 4.01
N THR A 62 5.35 -6.63 3.89
CA THR A 62 6.77 -6.64 4.31
C THR A 62 6.99 -6.55 5.83
N CYS A 63 5.97 -6.19 6.61
CA CYS A 63 6.12 -5.94 8.06
C CYS A 63 5.77 -7.15 8.95
N GLN A 64 5.50 -8.33 8.37
CA GLN A 64 5.39 -9.56 9.15
C GLN A 64 6.80 -10.16 9.32
N ASN A 65 7.42 -9.87 10.46
CA ASN A 65 8.60 -10.48 11.09
C ASN A 65 9.62 -11.26 10.23
N ASN A 66 10.89 -10.89 10.46
CA ASN A 66 12.17 -11.33 9.92
C ASN A 66 12.53 -12.83 10.12
N ILE A 67 11.58 -13.77 10.13
CA ILE A 67 11.87 -15.19 10.48
C ILE A 67 11.90 -16.13 9.25
N ASN A 68 11.21 -15.82 8.14
CA ASN A 68 11.14 -16.73 6.99
C ASN A 68 11.62 -16.10 5.67
N LYS A 69 12.76 -15.38 5.68
CA LYS A 69 13.38 -14.86 4.43
C LYS A 69 14.05 -15.95 3.58
N VAL A 70 14.03 -17.21 4.03
CA VAL A 70 14.73 -18.33 3.39
C VAL A 70 13.84 -19.05 2.35
N ASP A 71 12.52 -19.14 2.56
CA ASP A 71 11.64 -19.94 1.69
C ASP A 71 11.03 -19.17 0.49
N SER A 72 10.98 -17.84 0.53
CA SER A 72 10.38 -17.04 -0.57
C SER A 72 11.21 -17.02 -1.86
N LYS A 73 12.46 -17.50 -1.82
CA LYS A 73 13.33 -17.53 -3.02
C LYS A 73 12.85 -18.50 -4.10
N ILE A 74 12.04 -19.51 -3.76
CA ILE A 74 11.66 -20.59 -4.70
C ILE A 74 10.40 -20.24 -5.51
N ALA A 75 9.49 -19.43 -4.99
CA ALA A 75 8.27 -19.03 -5.71
C ALA A 75 8.48 -17.85 -6.70
N GLU A 76 9.59 -17.12 -6.60
CA GLU A 76 9.90 -15.92 -7.40
C GLU A 76 10.50 -16.21 -8.79
N GLN A 77 10.79 -17.47 -9.11
CA GLN A 77 11.60 -17.83 -10.28
C GLN A 77 10.86 -17.94 -11.62
N ARG A 78 9.55 -17.66 -11.71
CA ARG A 78 8.83 -17.76 -13.01
C ARG A 78 8.55 -16.43 -13.71
N PHE A 79 8.60 -15.30 -13.00
CA PHE A 79 8.56 -13.95 -13.58
C PHE A 79 9.42 -13.00 -12.75
N GLY A 80 10.73 -13.24 -12.76
CA GLY A 80 11.71 -12.58 -11.89
C GLY A 80 11.99 -11.14 -12.28
N ILE A 81 11.25 -10.18 -11.71
CA ILE A 81 11.68 -8.78 -11.61
C ILE A 81 11.19 -8.21 -10.27
N ASN A 82 11.81 -8.60 -9.15
CA ASN A 82 11.71 -7.85 -7.90
C ASN A 82 12.88 -6.86 -7.82
N ILE A 83 12.89 -5.87 -8.71
CA ILE A 83 13.91 -4.82 -8.68
C ILE A 83 13.58 -3.88 -7.50
N PRO A 84 14.46 -3.74 -6.51
CA PRO A 84 14.21 -2.87 -5.38
C PRO A 84 14.00 -1.43 -5.86
N HIS A 85 12.98 -0.77 -5.32
CA HIS A 85 12.68 0.61 -5.68
C HIS A 85 13.80 1.56 -5.24
N LYS A 86 14.29 2.38 -6.18
CA LYS A 86 15.25 3.45 -5.91
C LYS A 86 14.51 4.75 -5.58
N PHE A 87 14.05 4.86 -4.34
CA PHE A 87 13.34 6.04 -3.84
C PHE A 87 14.27 7.24 -3.64
N SER A 88 13.75 8.44 -3.94
CA SER A 88 14.40 9.73 -3.68
C SER A 88 13.36 10.72 -3.21
N ILE A 89 13.76 11.64 -2.32
CA ILE A 89 12.89 12.75 -1.90
C ILE A 89 12.44 13.53 -3.14
N HIS A 90 11.15 13.81 -3.22
CA HIS A 90 10.54 14.54 -4.33
C HIS A 90 9.64 15.67 -3.80
N ASN A 91 9.70 16.82 -4.48
CA ASN A 91 8.85 17.97 -4.21
C ASN A 91 7.69 17.96 -5.21
N TYR A 92 6.49 17.63 -4.75
CA TYR A 92 5.31 17.57 -5.60
C TYR A 92 4.72 18.97 -5.78
N LYS A 93 4.51 19.38 -7.04
CA LYS A 93 3.88 20.67 -7.39
C LYS A 93 2.36 20.60 -7.43
N VAL A 94 1.80 19.40 -7.41
CA VAL A 94 0.36 19.12 -7.46
C VAL A 94 -0.01 18.16 -6.33
N PRO A 95 -1.27 18.19 -5.84
CA PRO A 95 -1.76 17.23 -4.86
C PRO A 95 -1.52 15.80 -5.35
N THR A 96 -0.63 15.08 -4.66
CA THR A 96 -0.21 13.72 -5.04
C THR A 96 -0.54 12.75 -3.90
N PHE A 97 -1.03 11.57 -4.23
CA PHE A 97 -1.41 10.54 -3.25
C PHE A 97 -0.34 9.47 -3.15
N CYS A 98 -0.20 8.88 -1.97
CA CYS A 98 0.68 7.74 -1.73
C CYS A 98 0.09 6.48 -2.37
N ASP A 99 0.83 5.83 -3.25
CA ASP A 99 0.42 4.60 -3.95
C ASP A 99 0.26 3.39 -3.00
N HIS A 100 0.76 3.49 -1.77
CA HIS A 100 0.68 2.42 -0.77
C HIS A 100 -0.53 2.55 0.16
N CYS A 101 -0.63 3.67 0.90
CA CYS A 101 -1.72 3.89 1.85
C CYS A 101 -2.91 4.67 1.25
N GLY A 102 -2.80 5.08 -0.01
CA GLY A 102 -3.87 5.77 -0.75
C GLY A 102 -4.11 7.22 -0.32
N SER A 103 -3.41 7.71 0.70
CA SER A 103 -3.65 9.01 1.33
C SER A 103 -2.77 10.11 0.75
N LEU A 104 -3.20 11.37 0.86
CA LEU A 104 -2.48 12.52 0.30
C LEU A 104 -1.06 12.68 0.90
N LEU A 105 -0.08 12.97 0.05
CA LEU A 105 1.25 13.44 0.43
C LEU A 105 1.15 14.92 0.84
N TRP A 106 0.86 15.17 2.12
CA TRP A 106 0.68 16.52 2.65
C TRP A 106 1.99 17.31 2.75
N GLY A 107 1.91 18.62 2.54
CA GLY A 107 3.00 19.58 2.75
C GLY A 107 3.36 20.42 1.52
N ILE A 108 4.18 21.46 1.73
CA ILE A 108 4.62 22.38 0.67
C ILE A 108 5.89 21.87 -0.02
N MET A 109 6.79 21.20 0.71
CA MET A 109 8.03 20.61 0.19
C MET A 109 8.31 19.27 0.86
N ARG A 110 9.11 18.42 0.20
CA ARG A 110 9.57 17.10 0.68
C ARG A 110 8.43 16.21 1.18
N GLN A 111 7.28 16.27 0.52
CA GLN A 111 6.05 15.60 0.96
C GLN A 111 6.16 14.07 0.93
N GLY A 112 7.05 13.53 0.11
CA GLY A 112 7.25 12.11 -0.02
C GLY A 112 8.46 11.73 -0.86
N LEU A 113 8.48 10.46 -1.23
CA LEU A 113 9.51 9.83 -2.03
C LEU A 113 8.91 9.41 -3.36
N GLN A 114 9.70 9.50 -4.42
CA GLN A 114 9.36 8.94 -5.72
C GLN A 114 10.43 7.94 -6.15
N CYS A 115 10.00 6.78 -6.64
CA CYS A 115 10.91 5.81 -7.23
C CYS A 115 11.41 6.31 -8.59
N LYS A 116 12.73 6.34 -8.80
CA LYS A 116 13.30 6.82 -10.07
C LYS A 116 12.97 5.91 -11.26
N ILE A 117 12.70 4.63 -11.00
CA ILE A 117 12.49 3.58 -12.01
C ILE A 117 11.00 3.48 -12.38
N CYS A 118 10.14 3.17 -11.41
CA CYS A 118 8.70 2.92 -11.67
C CYS A 118 7.79 4.14 -11.42
N LYS A 119 8.34 5.27 -10.97
CA LYS A 119 7.60 6.50 -10.62
C LYS A 119 6.57 6.37 -9.51
N MET A 120 6.61 5.30 -8.73
CA MET A 120 5.75 5.13 -7.56
C MET A 120 6.04 6.20 -6.51
N ASN A 121 4.97 6.81 -5.99
CA ASN A 121 5.00 7.89 -5.02
C ASN A 121 4.56 7.36 -3.64
N VAL A 122 5.37 7.53 -2.62
CA VAL A 122 5.08 7.04 -1.27
C VAL A 122 5.41 8.08 -0.21
N HIS A 123 4.72 8.04 0.93
CA HIS A 123 5.18 8.80 2.10
C HIS A 123 6.54 8.27 2.56
N ILE A 124 7.33 9.12 3.22
CA ILE A 124 8.60 8.71 3.86
C ILE A 124 8.36 7.52 4.81
N ARG A 125 7.29 7.56 5.61
CA ARG A 125 6.88 6.46 6.51
C ARG A 125 6.42 5.18 5.80
N CYS A 126 5.99 5.29 4.54
CA CYS A 126 5.47 4.16 3.77
C CYS A 126 6.59 3.45 2.99
N GLN A 127 7.79 4.03 2.92
CA GLN A 127 8.94 3.44 2.20
C GLN A 127 9.27 2.01 2.67
N ALA A 128 9.23 1.75 3.98
CA ALA A 128 9.55 0.43 4.53
C ALA A 128 8.50 -0.65 4.20
N ASN A 129 7.33 -0.23 3.69
CA ASN A 129 6.18 -1.09 3.46
C ASN A 129 5.96 -1.44 1.98
N VAL A 130 6.90 -1.05 1.10
CA VAL A 130 6.81 -1.11 -0.36
C VAL A 130 8.13 -1.62 -0.94
#